data_AF-A0A820WPC3-F1
#
_entry.id   AF-A0A820WPC3-F1
#
_cell.length_a   1.000
_cell.length_b   1.000
_cell.length_c   1.000
_cell.angle_alpha   90.00
_cell.angle_beta   90.00
_cell.angle_gamma   90.00
#
_symmetry.space_group_name_H-M   'P 1'
#
loop_
_entity.id
_entity.type
_entity.pdbx_description
1 polymer ?
#
loop_
_entity_poly.entity_id
_entity_poly.type
_entity_poly.pdbx_seq_one_letter_code
_entity_poly.pdbx_strand_id
1 'polypeptide(L)'
;MFGGFSLLLLIGAILCFIAYGITHARYHEDVPNDNQVLVIRNGEKKVMKSDDLVVGDIIEVNDGDRIPGFLATVMICLTLTAKRLAKKNCLVKNLEAVQTLGSTSIICADKIGTLTQNRMTIAHMWFDNRIVEADTGEYQQ
;
A
#
# COMPACT_ATOMS: atom_id res chain seq x y z
N MET A 1 25.43 11.41 -38.20
CA MET A 1 25.15 10.25 -37.33
C MET A 1 24.16 10.58 -36.19
N PHE A 2 23.08 11.34 -36.44
CA PHE A 2 22.12 11.73 -35.38
C PHE A 2 20.63 11.43 -35.71
N GLY A 3 20.34 10.78 -36.84
CA GLY A 3 18.95 10.51 -37.27
C GLY A 3 18.34 9.21 -36.75
N GLY A 4 19.15 8.21 -36.37
CA GLY A 4 18.66 6.87 -36.05
C GLY A 4 17.96 6.75 -34.69
N PHE A 5 18.41 7.50 -33.68
CA PHE A 5 17.90 7.38 -32.31
C PHE A 5 16.48 7.95 -32.14
N SER A 6 16.14 8.97 -32.94
CA SER A 6 14.79 9.56 -32.95
C SER A 6 13.74 8.61 -33.52
N LEU A 7 14.12 7.82 -34.54
CA LEU A 7 13.22 6.84 -35.14
C LEU A 7 12.91 5.68 -34.18
N LEU A 8 13.90 5.25 -33.38
CA LEU A 8 13.72 4.25 -32.33
C LEU A 8 12.75 4.72 -31.23
N LEU A 9 12.84 5.99 -30.82
CA LEU A 9 11.92 6.58 -29.85
C LEU A 9 10.49 6.68 -30.41
N LEU A 10 10.33 7.04 -31.68
CA LEU A 10 9.02 7.12 -32.32
C LEU A 10 8.37 5.73 -32.45
N ILE A 11 9.13 4.72 -32.89
CA ILE A 11 8.66 3.34 -33.00
C ILE A 11 8.31 2.80 -31.60
N GLY A 12 9.12 3.09 -30.58
CA GLY A 12 8.84 2.70 -29.19
C GLY A 12 7.58 3.32 -28.62
N ALA A 13 7.33 4.61 -28.89
CA ALA A 13 6.10 5.29 -28.46
C ALA A 13 4.85 4.74 -29.17
N ILE A 14 4.95 4.44 -30.47
CA ILE A 14 3.87 3.82 -31.24
C ILE A 14 3.59 2.40 -30.73
N LEU A 15 4.63 1.60 -30.47
CA LEU A 15 4.49 0.25 -29.92
C LEU A 15 3.84 0.28 -28.52
N CYS A 16 4.18 1.29 -27.71
CA CYS A 16 3.59 1.48 -26.38
C CYS A 16 2.11 1.88 -26.47
N PHE A 17 1.74 2.78 -27.39
CA PHE A 17 0.33 3.14 -27.62
C PHE A 17 -0.49 1.98 -28.19
N ILE A 18 0.09 1.18 -29.09
CA ILE A 18 -0.56 -0.01 -29.62
C ILE A 18 -0.69 -1.08 -28.53
N ALA A 19 0.34 -1.32 -27.72
CA ALA A 19 0.27 -2.27 -26.60
C ALA A 19 -0.74 -1.83 -25.53
N TYR A 20 -0.75 -0.55 -25.17
CA TYR A 20 -1.75 0.02 -24.27
C TYR A 20 -3.15 -0.05 -24.87
N GLY A 21 -3.31 0.26 -26.16
CA GLY A 21 -4.58 0.16 -26.88
C GLY A 21 -5.11 -1.27 -26.99
N ILE A 22 -4.25 -2.26 -27.27
CA ILE A 22 -4.60 -3.68 -27.29
C ILE A 22 -4.97 -4.16 -25.89
N THR A 23 -4.24 -3.71 -24.86
CA THR A 23 -4.55 -4.05 -23.47
C THR A 23 -5.89 -3.42 -23.06
N HIS A 24 -6.11 -2.15 -23.38
CA HIS A 24 -7.34 -1.43 -23.09
C HIS A 24 -8.55 -2.00 -23.86
N ALA A 25 -8.37 -2.44 -25.11
CA ALA A 25 -9.40 -3.11 -25.90
C ALA A 25 -9.68 -4.53 -25.38
N ARG A 26 -8.66 -5.30 -25.03
CA ARG A 26 -8.82 -6.62 -24.38
C ARG A 26 -9.44 -6.53 -22.98
N TYR A 27 -9.29 -5.40 -22.29
CA TYR A 27 -10.02 -5.14 -21.04
C TYR A 27 -11.52 -4.94 -21.25
N HIS A 28 -11.95 -4.54 -22.45
CA HIS A 28 -13.36 -4.31 -22.76
C HIS A 28 -14.05 -5.53 -23.40
N GLU A 29 -13.31 -6.61 -23.72
CA GLU A 29 -13.84 -7.69 -24.56
C GLU A 29 -13.65 -9.12 -24.02
N ASP A 30 -13.47 -9.26 -22.71
CA ASP A 30 -13.65 -10.55 -22.00
C ASP A 30 -14.54 -10.35 -20.77
N VAL A 31 -15.76 -9.86 -20.99
CA VAL A 31 -16.86 -9.97 -20.02
C VAL A 31 -17.77 -11.11 -20.49
N PRO A 32 -17.41 -12.39 -20.27
CA PRO A 32 -18.44 -13.42 -20.26
C PRO A 32 -19.45 -13.02 -19.17
N ASN A 33 -20.72 -13.33 -19.40
CA ASN A 33 -21.88 -12.86 -18.65
C ASN A 33 -21.86 -13.28 -17.16
N ASP A 34 -21.03 -12.63 -16.34
CA ASP A 34 -20.68 -13.00 -14.96
C ASP A 34 -21.03 -11.89 -13.96
N ASN A 35 -22.10 -11.13 -14.24
CA ASN A 35 -22.61 -10.08 -13.34
C ASN A 35 -23.33 -10.66 -12.11
N GLN A 36 -22.91 -11.85 -11.65
CA GLN A 36 -23.50 -12.65 -10.60
C GLN A 36 -22.48 -12.85 -9.49
N VAL A 37 -22.84 -12.45 -8.28
CA VAL A 37 -21.98 -12.45 -7.10
C VAL A 37 -22.59 -13.41 -6.07
N LEU A 38 -21.74 -14.19 -5.42
CA LEU A 38 -22.16 -15.05 -4.33
C LEU A 38 -22.35 -14.21 -3.07
N VAL A 39 -23.57 -14.17 -2.54
CA VAL A 39 -23.94 -13.37 -1.38
C VAL A 39 -24.46 -14.28 -0.28
N ILE A 40 -24.10 -13.99 0.97
CA ILE A 40 -24.62 -14.66 2.16
C ILE A 40 -25.74 -13.80 2.75
N ARG A 41 -27.00 -14.23 2.61
CA ARG A 41 -28.17 -13.64 3.29
C ARG A 41 -28.81 -14.67 4.20
N ASN A 42 -29.10 -14.31 5.45
CA ASN A 42 -29.73 -15.20 6.44
C ASN A 42 -28.97 -16.53 6.66
N GLY A 43 -27.65 -16.55 6.43
CA GLY A 43 -26.81 -17.75 6.55
C GLY A 43 -26.81 -18.67 5.33
N GLU A 44 -27.55 -18.36 4.27
CA GLU A 44 -27.55 -19.12 3.02
C GLU A 44 -26.77 -18.40 1.91
N LYS A 45 -26.01 -19.18 1.14
CA LYS A 45 -25.27 -18.69 -0.03
C LYS A 45 -26.23 -18.61 -1.21
N LYS A 46 -26.37 -17.42 -1.78
CA LYS A 46 -27.24 -17.16 -2.92
C LYS A 46 -26.50 -16.34 -3.96
N VAL A 47 -26.55 -16.82 -5.20
CA VAL A 47 -26.02 -16.08 -6.35
C VAL A 47 -27.03 -14.99 -6.72
N MET A 48 -26.59 -13.74 -6.70
CA MET A 48 -27.41 -12.56 -7.00
C MET A 48 -26.74 -11.72 -8.07
N LYS A 49 -27.52 -10.98 -8.86
CA LYS A 49 -26.94 -10.03 -9.81
C LYS A 49 -26.36 -8.82 -9.08
N SER A 50 -25.34 -8.19 -9.66
CA SER A 50 -24.73 -6.97 -9.10
C SER A 50 -25.74 -5.83 -8.86
N ASP A 51 -26.79 -5.75 -9.67
CA ASP A 51 -27.83 -4.72 -9.56
C ASP A 51 -28.78 -4.94 -8.35
N ASP A 52 -28.83 -6.17 -7.81
CA ASP A 52 -29.69 -6.56 -6.67
C ASP A 52 -28.92 -6.53 -5.33
N LEU A 53 -27.68 -6.07 -5.33
CA LEU A 53 -26.83 -5.90 -4.14
C LEU A 53 -27.22 -4.64 -3.36
N VAL A 54 -27.36 -4.78 -2.04
CA VAL A 54 -27.62 -3.66 -1.14
C VAL A 54 -26.46 -3.44 -0.17
N VAL A 55 -26.29 -2.21 0.30
CA VAL A 55 -25.30 -1.88 1.34
C VAL A 55 -25.65 -2.70 2.60
N GLY A 56 -24.80 -3.67 2.92
CA GLY A 56 -25.02 -4.62 4.03
C GLY A 56 -24.99 -6.10 3.61
N ASP A 57 -25.01 -6.39 2.31
CA ASP A 57 -24.83 -7.75 1.79
C ASP A 57 -23.40 -8.26 2.01
N ILE A 58 -23.26 -9.50 2.52
CA ILE A 58 -21.97 -10.16 2.69
C ILE A 58 -21.64 -10.89 1.39
N ILE A 59 -20.60 -10.43 0.70
CA ILE A 59 -20.13 -11.06 -0.54
C ILE A 59 -19.07 -12.11 -0.19
N GLU A 60 -19.27 -13.34 -0.69
CA GLU A 60 -18.25 -14.39 -0.64
C GLU A 60 -17.38 -14.32 -1.90
N VAL A 61 -16.07 -14.16 -1.70
CA VAL A 61 -15.08 -14.01 -2.77
C VAL A 61 -14.26 -15.29 -2.85
N ASN A 62 -14.34 -16.00 -3.97
CA ASN A 62 -13.54 -17.18 -4.27
C ASN A 62 -12.38 -16.83 -5.22
N ASP A 63 -11.36 -17.70 -5.26
CA ASP A 63 -10.22 -17.57 -6.15
C ASP A 63 -10.68 -17.62 -7.62
N GLY A 64 -10.66 -16.47 -8.30
CA GLY A 64 -11.11 -16.33 -9.68
C GLY A 64 -12.24 -15.31 -9.88
N ASP A 65 -12.91 -14.87 -8.80
CA ASP A 65 -14.03 -13.93 -8.89
C ASP A 65 -13.55 -12.52 -9.30
N ARG A 66 -14.07 -12.03 -10.43
CA ARG A 66 -13.82 -10.66 -10.91
C ARG A 66 -14.87 -9.71 -10.31
N ILE A 67 -14.60 -9.20 -9.11
CA ILE A 67 -15.48 -8.21 -8.46
C ILE A 67 -15.18 -6.80 -9.03
N PRO A 68 -16.11 -6.18 -9.77
CA PRO A 68 -15.91 -4.84 -10.29
C PRO A 68 -15.69 -3.85 -9.14
N GLY A 69 -14.57 -3.13 -9.17
CA GLY A 69 -14.25 -2.07 -8.20
C GLY A 69 -13.44 -2.48 -6.98
N PHE A 70 -13.17 -3.78 -6.73
CA PHE A 70 -12.35 -4.23 -5.60
C PHE A 70 -10.94 -3.60 -5.62
N LEU A 71 -10.28 -3.65 -6.77
CA LEU A 71 -8.97 -3.02 -6.99
C LEU A 71 -9.01 -1.50 -6.76
N ALA A 72 -10.08 -0.82 -7.18
CA ALA A 72 -10.22 0.63 -7.01
C ALA A 72 -10.38 1.00 -5.53
N THR A 73 -11.21 0.27 -4.78
CA THR A 73 -11.40 0.50 -3.34
C THR A 73 -10.11 0.27 -2.56
N VAL A 74 -9.38 -0.81 -2.86
CA VAL A 74 -8.08 -1.10 -2.22
C VAL A 74 -7.06 0.02 -2.51
N MET A 75 -6.96 0.46 -3.76
CA MET A 75 -6.04 1.55 -4.14
C MET A 75 -6.39 2.89 -3.46
N ILE A 76 -7.67 3.23 -3.36
CA ILE A 76 -8.12 4.44 -2.64
C ILE A 76 -7.76 4.35 -1.16
N CYS A 77 -8.04 3.21 -0.51
CA CYS A 77 -7.70 2.99 0.89
C CYS A 77 -6.19 3.13 1.14
N LEU A 78 -5.34 2.48 0.33
CA LEU A 78 -3.88 2.54 0.42
C LEU A 78 -3.32 3.96 0.17
N THR A 79 -3.92 4.69 -0.78
CA THR A 79 -3.51 6.08 -1.09
C THR A 79 -3.88 7.03 0.06
N LEU A 80 -5.05 6.85 0.66
CA LEU A 80 -5.48 7.64 1.82
C LEU A 80 -4.60 7.40 3.05
N THR A 81 -4.23 6.14 3.32
CA THR A 81 -3.30 5.82 4.41
C THR A 81 -1.90 6.36 4.14
N ALA A 82 -1.37 6.24 2.91
CA ALA A 82 -0.09 6.84 2.53
C ALA A 82 -0.09 8.37 2.73
N LYS A 83 -1.17 9.06 2.34
CA LYS A 83 -1.33 10.51 2.56
C LYS A 83 -1.36 10.89 4.04
N ARG A 84 -1.99 10.05 4.89
CA ARG A 84 -2.00 10.25 6.35
C ARG A 84 -0.63 10.02 6.98
N LEU A 85 0.14 9.04 6.48
CA LEU A 85 1.52 8.78 6.91
C LEU A 85 2.45 9.94 6.53
N ALA A 86 2.29 10.50 5.32
CA ALA A 86 3.07 11.67 4.88
C ALA A 86 2.86 12.89 5.80
N LYS A 87 1.64 13.12 6.30
CA LYS A 87 1.35 14.17 7.29
C LYS A 87 2.06 13.96 8.65
N LYS A 88 2.51 12.73 8.94
CA LYS A 88 3.27 12.36 10.14
C LYS A 88 4.77 12.22 9.86
N ASN A 89 5.28 12.87 8.81
CA ASN A 89 6.69 12.80 8.38
C ASN A 89 7.16 11.38 7.99
N CYS A 90 6.25 10.48 7.62
CA CYS A 90 6.59 9.15 7.10
C CYS A 90 6.47 9.16 5.57
N LEU A 91 7.61 9.09 4.87
CA LEU A 91 7.67 9.02 3.41
C LEU A 91 7.43 7.59 2.94
N VAL A 92 6.27 7.34 2.33
CA VAL A 92 5.94 6.07 1.67
C VAL A 92 6.51 6.08 0.25
N LYS A 93 7.52 5.25 -0.03
CA LYS A 93 8.12 5.11 -1.36
C LYS A 93 7.29 4.23 -2.30
N ASN A 94 6.74 3.13 -1.76
CA ASN A 94 5.93 2.15 -2.48
C ASN A 94 4.61 1.95 -1.75
N LEU A 95 3.49 1.94 -2.47
CA LEU A 95 2.16 1.81 -1.86
C LEU A 95 1.93 0.42 -1.23
N GLU A 96 2.55 -0.62 -1.79
CA GLU A 96 2.57 -1.98 -1.24
C GLU A 96 3.16 -2.03 0.18
N ALA A 97 4.13 -1.15 0.49
CA ALA A 97 4.73 -1.11 1.83
C ALA A 97 3.70 -0.76 2.91
N VAL A 98 2.65 0.00 2.57
CA VAL A 98 1.56 0.34 3.49
C VAL A 98 0.73 -0.90 3.83
N GLN A 99 0.49 -1.76 2.85
CA GLN A 99 -0.19 -3.03 3.06
C GLN A 99 0.65 -3.96 3.92
N THR A 100 1.93 -4.11 3.59
CA THR A 100 2.86 -4.94 4.36
C THR A 100 2.91 -4.50 5.82
N LEU A 101 3.03 -3.18 6.07
CA LEU A 101 3.04 -2.61 7.42
C LEU A 101 1.76 -2.93 8.22
N GLY A 102 0.60 -2.98 7.56
CA GLY A 102 -0.66 -3.37 8.19
C GLY A 102 -0.73 -4.85 8.60
N SER A 103 0.05 -5.71 7.94
CA SER A 103 0.13 -7.15 8.21
C SER A 103 1.39 -7.58 9.00
N THR A 104 2.30 -6.66 9.29
CA THR A 104 3.57 -6.97 9.98
C THR A 104 3.32 -7.44 11.40
N SER A 105 3.77 -8.66 11.73
CA SER A 105 3.68 -9.22 13.09
C SER A 105 4.97 -9.08 13.91
N ILE A 106 6.11 -8.82 13.26
CA ILE A 106 7.43 -8.73 13.89
C ILE A 106 8.15 -7.49 13.37
N ILE A 107 8.70 -6.68 14.28
CA ILE A 107 9.50 -5.50 13.94
C ILE A 107 10.96 -5.76 14.33
N CYS A 108 11.82 -5.83 13.32
CA CYS A 108 13.26 -5.83 13.53
C CYS A 108 13.75 -4.37 13.51
N ALA A 109 14.16 -3.84 14.65
CA ALA A 109 14.73 -2.50 14.76
C ALA A 109 16.24 -2.59 14.99
N ASP A 110 17.00 -1.72 14.32
CA ASP A 110 18.42 -1.57 14.60
C ASP A 110 18.65 -0.75 15.88
N LYS A 111 19.79 -0.95 16.56
CA LYS A 111 20.07 -0.25 17.83
C LYS A 111 20.63 1.15 17.60
N ILE A 112 21.66 1.27 16.76
CA ILE A 112 22.44 2.51 16.61
C ILE A 112 21.76 3.40 15.57
N GLY A 113 21.41 4.63 15.94
CA GLY A 113 20.74 5.57 15.03
C GLY A 113 19.26 5.31 14.78
N THR A 114 18.69 4.24 15.37
CA THR A 114 17.24 3.96 15.36
C THR A 114 16.68 3.93 16.78
N LEU A 115 17.09 2.98 17.63
CA LEU A 115 16.68 2.97 19.05
C LEU A 115 17.45 3.99 19.90
N THR A 116 18.69 4.27 19.52
CA THR A 116 19.57 5.25 20.17
C THR A 116 19.84 6.41 19.23
N GLN A 117 20.03 7.61 19.79
CA GLN A 117 20.37 8.82 19.02
C GLN A 117 21.78 8.80 18.39
N ASN A 118 22.50 7.67 18.47
CA ASN A 118 23.91 7.53 18.09
C ASN A 118 24.80 8.63 18.70
N ARG A 119 24.46 9.04 19.93
CA ARG A 119 25.16 10.07 20.71
C ARG A 119 25.40 9.49 22.10
N MET A 120 26.66 9.46 22.54
CA MET A 120 27.00 9.02 23.89
C MET A 120 26.69 10.15 24.87
N THR A 121 25.87 9.85 25.88
CA THR A 121 25.48 10.78 26.94
C THR A 121 25.70 10.13 28.30
N ILE A 122 26.07 10.93 29.30
CA ILE A 122 26.16 10.47 30.68
C ILE A 122 24.72 10.24 31.16
N ALA A 123 24.41 9.04 31.65
CA ALA A 123 23.09 8.72 32.23
C ALA A 123 23.10 8.85 33.75
N HIS A 124 24.18 8.40 34.40
CA HIS A 124 24.31 8.38 35.85
C HIS A 124 25.69 8.83 36.29
N MET A 125 25.73 9.57 37.39
CA MET A 125 26.93 9.97 38.12
C MET A 125 26.88 9.33 39.51
N TRP A 126 28.02 8.85 40.01
CA TRP A 126 28.10 8.31 41.36
C TRP A 126 29.08 9.14 42.18
N PHE A 127 28.59 9.74 43.26
CA PHE A 127 29.38 10.51 44.22
C PHE A 127 28.67 10.54 45.59
N ASP A 128 29.41 10.75 46.69
CA ASP A 128 28.86 10.76 48.06
C ASP A 128 27.95 9.57 48.40
N ASN A 129 28.30 8.39 47.91
CA ASN A 129 27.52 7.15 48.09
C ASN A 129 26.07 7.28 47.59
N ARG A 130 25.83 8.12 46.58
CA ARG A 130 24.53 8.34 45.91
C ARG A 130 24.70 8.23 44.40
N ILE A 131 23.66 7.69 43.75
CA ILE A 131 23.54 7.69 42.29
C ILE A 131 22.68 8.91 41.93
N VAL A 132 23.22 9.79 41.09
CA VAL A 132 22.53 10.97 40.57
C VAL A 132 22.31 10.77 39.08
N GLU A 133 21.08 10.91 38.61
CA GLU A 133 20.78 10.93 37.17
C GLU A 133 21.29 12.23 36.55
N ALA A 134 21.99 12.11 35.43
CA ALA A 134 22.48 13.27 34.69
C ALA A 134 21.36 13.80 33.79
N ASP A 135 21.06 15.09 33.91
CA ASP A 135 20.10 15.76 33.02
C ASP A 135 20.72 15.87 31.61
N THR A 136 20.05 15.27 30.63
CA THR A 136 20.48 15.26 29.23
C THR A 136 19.58 16.12 28.33
N GLY A 137 18.65 16.89 28.91
CA GLY A 137 17.68 17.70 28.17
C GLY A 137 18.31 18.81 27.32
N GLU A 138 19.45 19.38 27.72
CA GLU A 138 20.07 20.51 27.01
C GLU A 138 20.78 20.11 25.71
N TYR A 139 21.11 18.83 25.53
CA TYR A 139 21.80 18.33 24.33
C TYR A 139 20.83 17.76 23.28
N GLN A 140 19.53 18.04 23.37
CA GLN A 140 18.49 17.50 22.47
C GLN A 140 18.01 18.48 21.37
N GLN A 141 18.60 19.68 21.26
CA GLN A 141 18.34 20.60 20.12
C GLN A 141 19.17 20.26 18.88
#